data_AF-A0A090W0Q0-F1
#
_entry.id   AF-A0A090W0Q0-F1
#
_cell.length_a   1.000
_cell.length_b   1.000
_cell.length_c   1.000
_cell.angle_alpha   90.00
_cell.angle_beta   90.00
_cell.angle_gamma   90.00
#
_symmetry.space_group_name_H-M   'P 1'
#
loop_
_entity.id
_entity.type
_entity.pdbx_description
1 polymer ?
#
loop_
_entity_poly.entity_id
_entity_poly.type
_entity_poly.pdbx_seq_one_letter_code
_entity_poly.pdbx_strand_id
1 'polypeptide(L)'
;MDLDMYKHPASLESFEKLQSFGNIMIPAGSGELASGLVGEGRMAEPEDIVSFIEQDILGKLPLRGKKILITAGPTYEAIDPVRFIGNHSSGKMGFEIAKASANLGAEVVLISGPTHQKVSHSLINVVPVVSAADMYNAVHEHFNTVDVAVLSAAVADFTPKEVSNQKIKKKSDTLTLELGRTKDILASLGDIKTSQYLVGFALETNNELENAKGKLKRKNLNLIVLNSLNDKGAGFKGDTNKVTFIDDAGNITENS
;
A
#
# COMPACT_ATOMS: atom_id res chain seq x y z
N MET A 1 -13.34 23.31 35.26
CA MET A 1 -14.34 23.09 36.32
C MET A 1 -13.64 23.32 37.64
N ASP A 2 -14.25 24.00 38.61
CA ASP A 2 -13.59 24.20 39.91
C ASP A 2 -13.34 22.87 40.64
N LEU A 3 -12.34 22.84 41.53
CA LEU A 3 -11.87 21.63 42.21
C LEU A 3 -13.00 20.87 42.92
N ASP A 4 -13.83 21.59 43.68
CA ASP A 4 -14.94 20.98 44.43
C ASP A 4 -16.06 20.50 43.51
N MET A 5 -16.29 21.20 42.39
CA MET A 5 -17.25 20.76 41.37
C MET A 5 -16.76 19.51 40.65
N TYR A 6 -15.47 19.41 40.35
CA TYR A 6 -14.89 18.26 39.66
C TYR A 6 -14.92 17.00 40.54
N LYS A 7 -14.67 17.15 41.84
CA LYS A 7 -14.72 16.08 42.84
C LYS A 7 -16.13 15.71 43.30
N HIS A 8 -17.14 16.51 42.94
CA HIS A 8 -18.50 16.28 43.41
C HIS A 8 -19.05 14.94 42.89
N PRO A 9 -19.72 14.11 43.73
CA PRO A 9 -20.24 12.81 43.32
C PRO A 9 -21.10 12.84 42.05
N ALA A 10 -21.94 13.87 41.88
CA ALA A 10 -22.77 14.03 40.70
C ALA A 10 -21.95 14.27 39.40
N SER A 11 -20.80 14.96 39.49
CA SER A 11 -19.91 15.17 38.35
C SER A 11 -19.20 13.87 37.98
N LEU A 12 -18.70 13.13 38.97
CA LEU A 12 -18.07 11.83 38.78
C LEU A 12 -19.05 10.81 38.16
N GLU A 13 -20.30 10.74 38.65
CA GLU A 13 -21.34 9.89 38.08
C GLU A 13 -21.66 10.29 36.63
N SER A 14 -21.66 11.59 36.33
CA SER A 14 -21.86 12.09 34.97
C SER A 14 -20.71 11.69 34.03
N PHE A 15 -19.46 11.76 34.50
CA PHE A 15 -18.30 11.33 33.72
C PHE A 15 -18.34 9.83 33.42
N GLU A 16 -18.60 9.00 34.44
CA GLU A 16 -18.76 7.56 34.29
C GLU A 16 -19.90 7.24 33.31
N LYS A 17 -21.03 7.97 33.39
CA LYS A 17 -22.15 7.77 32.49
C LYS A 17 -21.81 8.11 31.05
N LEU A 18 -21.12 9.23 30.81
CA LEU A 18 -20.67 9.62 29.47
C LEU A 18 -19.68 8.60 28.89
N GLN A 19 -18.72 8.13 29.69
CA GLN A 19 -17.79 7.08 29.28
C GLN A 19 -18.51 5.76 28.98
N SER A 20 -19.56 5.42 29.73
CA SER A 20 -20.39 4.23 29.46
C SER A 20 -21.11 4.26 28.11
N PHE A 21 -21.31 5.44 27.53
CA PHE A 21 -21.86 5.62 26.17
C PHE A 21 -20.78 5.57 25.08
N GLY A 22 -19.51 5.36 25.43
CA GLY A 22 -18.38 5.35 24.50
C GLY A 22 -17.74 6.72 24.26
N ASN A 23 -18.11 7.75 25.02
CA ASN A 23 -17.41 9.03 24.95
C ASN A 23 -16.01 8.91 25.55
N ILE A 24 -15.04 9.55 24.92
CA ILE A 24 -13.65 9.54 25.38
C ILE A 24 -13.42 10.82 26.17
N MET A 25 -13.07 10.68 27.44
CA MET A 25 -12.81 11.81 28.31
C MET A 25 -11.33 12.17 28.23
N ILE A 26 -11.04 13.42 27.85
CA ILE A 26 -9.72 14.00 27.99
C ILE A 26 -9.53 14.34 29.48
N PRO A 27 -8.48 13.82 30.15
CA PRO A 27 -8.27 14.08 31.57
C PRO A 27 -8.12 15.58 31.86
N ALA A 28 -8.69 16.03 32.98
CA ALA A 28 -8.45 17.39 33.44
C ALA A 28 -7.01 17.54 33.93
N GLY A 29 -6.42 18.71 33.68
CA GLY A 29 -5.14 19.09 34.27
C GLY A 29 -5.30 19.43 35.75
N SER A 30 -4.15 19.54 36.43
CA SER A 30 -4.05 20.06 37.80
C SER A 30 -3.25 21.35 37.83
N GLY A 31 -3.68 22.33 38.64
CA GLY A 31 -2.98 23.60 38.79
C GLY A 31 -3.88 24.69 39.39
N GLU A 32 -3.47 25.94 39.24
CA GLU A 32 -4.29 27.09 39.62
C GLU A 32 -5.57 27.16 38.77
N LEU A 33 -6.70 27.43 39.44
CA LEU A 33 -8.02 27.57 38.86
C LEU A 33 -8.48 29.03 38.95
N ALA A 34 -9.44 29.42 38.10
CA ALA A 34 -9.97 30.79 38.08
C ALA A 34 -10.62 31.23 39.41
N SER A 35 -11.05 30.28 40.24
CA SER A 35 -11.54 30.50 41.61
C SER A 35 -10.45 30.86 42.62
N GLY A 36 -9.17 30.71 42.26
CA GLY A 36 -8.03 30.83 43.18
C GLY A 36 -7.69 29.53 43.93
N LEU A 37 -8.44 28.45 43.69
CA LEU A 37 -8.10 27.11 44.19
C LEU A 37 -6.96 26.49 43.37
N VAL A 38 -6.25 25.52 43.96
CA VAL A 38 -5.20 24.73 43.29
C VAL A 38 -5.58 23.26 43.35
N GLY A 39 -5.70 22.61 42.19
CA GLY A 39 -6.00 21.18 42.11
C GLY A 39 -6.51 20.74 40.74
N GLU A 40 -7.03 19.52 40.68
CA GLU A 40 -7.62 18.92 39.48
C GLU A 40 -8.93 19.61 39.05
N GLY A 41 -9.17 19.70 37.75
CA GLY A 41 -10.36 20.34 37.18
C GLY A 41 -10.03 21.44 36.17
N ARG A 42 -8.75 21.78 36.01
CA ARG A 42 -8.26 22.66 34.95
C ARG A 42 -8.49 21.99 33.60
N MET A 43 -8.91 22.76 32.60
CA MET A 43 -8.95 22.26 31.22
C MET A 43 -7.53 21.90 30.78
N ALA A 44 -7.35 20.76 30.10
CA ALA A 44 -6.07 20.41 29.49
C ALA A 44 -5.62 21.52 28.53
N GLU A 45 -4.31 21.75 28.44
CA GLU A 45 -3.78 22.73 27.49
C GLU A 45 -4.07 22.28 26.06
N PRO A 46 -4.24 23.21 25.09
CA PRO A 46 -4.55 22.87 23.71
C PRO A 46 -3.60 21.82 23.10
N GLU A 47 -2.30 21.89 23.42
CA GLU A 47 -1.29 20.96 22.93
C GLU A 47 -1.50 19.53 23.48
N ASP A 48 -1.89 19.42 24.75
CA ASP A 48 -2.18 18.12 25.38
C ASP A 48 -3.48 17.51 24.83
N ILE A 49 -4.49 18.36 24.57
CA ILE A 49 -5.74 17.94 23.91
C ILE A 49 -5.42 17.37 22.52
N VAL A 50 -4.64 18.10 21.72
CA VAL A 50 -4.23 17.65 20.38
C VAL A 50 -3.45 16.34 20.47
N SER A 51 -2.46 16.24 21.37
CA SER A 51 -1.66 15.03 21.54
C SER A 51 -2.51 13.82 21.96
N PHE A 52 -3.48 14.03 22.88
CA PHE A 52 -4.40 12.99 23.30
C PHE A 52 -5.25 12.47 22.13
N ILE A 53 -5.80 13.37 21.31
CA ILE A 53 -6.59 13.01 20.13
C ILE A 53 -5.71 12.28 19.11
N GLU A 54 -4.50 12.76 18.85
CA GLU A 54 -3.56 12.10 17.94
C GLU A 54 -3.24 10.68 18.40
N GLN A 55 -2.93 10.48 19.68
CA GLN A 55 -2.63 9.17 20.25
C GLN A 55 -3.83 8.21 20.19
N ASP A 56 -5.04 8.71 20.49
CA ASP A 56 -6.27 7.91 20.43
C ASP A 56 -6.56 7.45 19.00
N ILE A 57 -6.48 8.35 18.02
CA ILE A 57 -6.65 8.02 16.60
C ILE A 57 -5.59 7.01 16.17
N LEU A 58 -4.33 7.32 16.44
CA LEU A 58 -3.19 6.50 16.05
C LEU A 58 -3.26 5.10 16.65
N GLY A 59 -3.68 4.96 17.91
CA GLY A 59 -3.84 3.68 18.60
C GLY A 59 -4.95 2.78 18.05
N LYS A 60 -5.93 3.37 17.35
CA LYS A 60 -7.07 2.65 16.75
C LYS A 60 -6.87 2.29 15.27
N LEU A 61 -5.78 2.75 14.67
CA LEU A 61 -5.50 2.47 13.26
C LEU A 61 -5.28 0.96 13.05
N PRO A 62 -6.04 0.32 12.14
CA PRO A 62 -6.11 -1.14 12.06
C PRO A 62 -4.83 -1.81 11.54
N LEU A 63 -3.96 -1.05 10.86
CA LEU A 63 -2.67 -1.53 10.37
C LEU A 63 -1.48 -0.98 11.17
N ARG A 64 -1.72 -0.36 12.33
CA ARG A 64 -0.63 0.10 13.20
C ARG A 64 0.29 -1.07 13.56
N GLY A 65 1.61 -0.85 13.38
CA GLY A 65 2.63 -1.86 13.65
C GLY A 65 2.74 -2.96 12.60
N LYS A 66 2.02 -2.84 11.47
CA LYS A 66 2.16 -3.72 10.31
C LYS A 66 3.12 -3.13 9.29
N LYS A 67 3.90 -4.01 8.67
CA LYS A 67 4.79 -3.68 7.56
C LYS A 67 4.20 -4.20 6.26
N ILE A 68 4.08 -3.34 5.26
CA ILE A 68 3.46 -3.66 3.97
C ILE A 68 4.43 -3.34 2.83
N LEU A 69 4.75 -4.35 2.03
CA LEU A 69 5.50 -4.21 0.79
C LEU A 69 4.54 -3.98 -0.37
N ILE A 70 4.78 -2.97 -1.20
CA ILE A 70 3.94 -2.67 -2.37
C ILE A 70 4.85 -2.42 -3.56
N THR A 71 4.58 -3.07 -4.70
CA THR A 71 5.21 -2.71 -5.97
C THR A 71 4.26 -1.86 -6.81
N ALA A 72 4.76 -0.79 -7.43
CA ALA A 72 3.97 0.07 -8.30
C ALA A 72 4.73 0.47 -9.58
N GLY A 73 3.99 0.89 -10.60
CA GLY A 73 4.55 1.40 -11.86
C GLY A 73 4.97 0.29 -12.85
N PRO A 74 5.49 0.68 -14.01
CA PRO A 74 6.04 -0.22 -15.02
C PRO A 74 7.51 -0.56 -14.72
N THR A 75 8.08 -1.57 -15.39
CA THR A 75 9.54 -1.71 -15.52
C THR A 75 9.98 -1.39 -16.94
N TYR A 76 11.17 -0.81 -17.08
CA TYR A 76 11.77 -0.42 -18.35
C TYR A 76 13.05 -1.23 -18.58
N GLU A 77 12.98 -2.12 -19.57
CA GLU A 77 14.06 -3.01 -19.97
C GLU A 77 14.90 -2.34 -21.06
N ALA A 78 16.14 -1.98 -20.73
CA ALA A 78 17.01 -1.22 -21.61
C ALA A 78 17.38 -2.00 -22.88
N ILE A 79 17.24 -1.37 -24.03
CA ILE A 79 17.76 -1.85 -25.32
C ILE A 79 19.15 -1.25 -25.56
N ASP A 80 19.24 0.07 -25.34
CA ASP A 80 20.44 0.88 -25.38
C ASP A 80 20.27 2.06 -24.39
N PRO A 81 21.25 2.98 -24.22
CA PRO A 81 21.14 4.06 -23.24
C PRO A 81 20.02 5.08 -23.51
N VAL A 82 19.31 4.96 -24.65
CA VAL A 82 18.27 5.91 -25.10
C VAL A 82 16.89 5.24 -25.20
N ARG A 83 16.84 3.92 -25.38
CA ARG A 83 15.62 3.17 -25.69
C ARG A 83 15.42 2.03 -24.72
N PHE A 84 14.15 1.76 -24.42
CA PHE A 84 13.73 0.66 -23.55
C PHE A 84 12.45 0.01 -24.07
N ILE A 85 12.16 -1.19 -23.56
CA ILE A 85 10.87 -1.88 -23.66
C ILE A 85 10.16 -1.68 -22.31
N GLY A 86 8.89 -1.30 -22.33
CA GLY A 86 8.17 -1.05 -21.09
C GLY A 86 6.66 -1.17 -21.25
N ASN A 87 5.98 -1.28 -20.12
CA ASN A 87 4.53 -1.39 -20.06
C ASN A 87 3.86 -0.02 -19.86
N HIS A 88 2.62 0.11 -20.34
CA HIS A 88 1.78 1.29 -20.09
C HIS A 88 1.15 1.22 -18.69
N SER A 89 1.93 1.48 -17.64
CA SER A 89 1.41 1.65 -16.28
C SER A 89 1.71 3.04 -15.76
N SER A 90 0.70 3.71 -15.20
CA SER A 90 0.88 4.99 -14.52
C SER A 90 1.40 4.83 -13.09
N GLY A 91 1.32 3.62 -12.51
CA GLY A 91 1.60 3.38 -11.10
C GLY A 91 0.56 3.93 -10.11
N LYS A 92 -0.47 4.66 -10.58
CA LYS A 92 -1.48 5.33 -9.72
C LYS A 92 -2.07 4.39 -8.68
N MET A 93 -2.49 3.20 -9.09
CA MET A 93 -3.11 2.21 -8.19
C MET A 93 -2.18 1.82 -7.02
N GLY A 94 -0.94 1.42 -7.30
CA GLY A 94 0.00 1.03 -6.23
C GLY A 94 0.34 2.19 -5.28
N PHE A 95 0.40 3.43 -5.79
CA PHE A 95 0.59 4.62 -4.96
C PHE A 95 -0.62 4.90 -4.05
N GLU A 96 -1.84 4.77 -4.55
CA GLU A 96 -3.04 4.95 -3.74
C GLU A 96 -3.21 3.84 -2.70
N ILE A 97 -2.85 2.60 -3.03
CA ILE A 97 -2.80 1.50 -2.05
C ILE A 97 -1.77 1.84 -0.96
N ALA A 98 -0.57 2.29 -1.33
CA ALA A 98 0.44 2.70 -0.35
C ALA A 98 -0.03 3.81 0.58
N LYS A 99 -0.67 4.84 0.02
CA LYS A 99 -1.25 5.94 0.79
C LYS A 99 -2.37 5.47 1.72
N ALA A 100 -3.28 4.62 1.24
CA ALA A 100 -4.35 4.06 2.05
C ALA A 100 -3.81 3.19 3.19
N SER A 101 -2.82 2.33 2.92
CA SER A 101 -2.15 1.52 3.93
C SER A 101 -1.49 2.36 5.01
N ALA A 102 -0.75 3.41 4.62
CA ALA A 102 -0.09 4.31 5.55
C ALA A 102 -1.08 5.14 6.39
N ASN A 103 -2.18 5.63 5.79
CA ASN A 103 -3.25 6.30 6.50
C ASN A 103 -3.94 5.39 7.54
N LEU A 104 -3.93 4.08 7.30
CA LEU A 104 -4.40 3.06 8.24
C LEU A 104 -3.32 2.61 9.23
N GLY A 105 -2.16 3.29 9.27
CA GLY A 105 -1.12 3.12 10.28
C GLY A 105 0.02 2.16 9.90
N ALA A 106 0.03 1.61 8.69
CA ALA A 106 1.08 0.69 8.26
C ALA A 106 2.39 1.42 7.94
N GLU A 107 3.51 0.78 8.26
CA GLU A 107 4.81 1.10 7.67
C GLU A 107 4.86 0.49 6.26
N VAL A 108 5.08 1.31 5.24
CA VAL A 108 4.99 0.90 3.84
C VAL A 108 6.35 1.02 3.17
N VAL A 109 6.77 -0.07 2.52
CA VAL A 109 7.88 -0.07 1.56
C VAL A 109 7.27 -0.08 0.15
N LEU A 110 7.35 1.05 -0.54
CA LEU A 110 6.83 1.22 -1.90
C LEU A 110 7.98 1.09 -2.91
N ILE A 111 8.10 -0.07 -3.55
CA ILE A 111 9.05 -0.30 -4.64
C ILE A 111 8.41 0.22 -5.92
N SER A 112 8.95 1.32 -6.45
CA SER A 112 8.35 2.02 -7.57
C SER A 112 9.22 1.93 -8.81
N GLY A 113 8.64 1.41 -9.88
CA GLY A 113 9.15 1.63 -11.23
C GLY A 113 8.98 3.08 -11.70
N PRO A 114 9.44 3.43 -12.91
CA PRO A 114 9.40 4.80 -13.42
C PRO A 114 7.99 5.37 -13.52
N THR A 115 7.71 6.48 -12.84
CA THR A 115 6.40 7.13 -12.84
C THR A 115 6.48 8.62 -12.50
N HIS A 116 5.41 9.36 -12.80
CA HIS A 116 5.20 10.74 -12.37
C HIS A 116 4.43 10.85 -11.04
N GLN A 117 3.97 9.72 -10.48
CA GLN A 117 3.29 9.71 -9.19
C GLN A 117 4.22 10.19 -8.08
N LYS A 118 3.64 10.92 -7.12
CA LYS A 118 4.35 11.40 -5.94
C LYS A 118 3.54 11.03 -4.73
N VAL A 119 4.23 10.65 -3.66
CA VAL A 119 3.62 10.41 -2.36
C VAL A 119 4.50 11.04 -1.29
N SER A 120 3.86 11.76 -0.37
CA SER A 120 4.51 12.38 0.78
C SER A 120 3.76 11.94 2.02
N HIS A 121 4.28 10.90 2.68
CA HIS A 121 3.75 10.38 3.93
C HIS A 121 4.91 9.82 4.74
N SER A 122 4.97 10.15 6.04
CA SER A 122 6.07 9.76 6.94
C SER A 122 6.25 8.25 7.13
N LEU A 123 5.24 7.45 6.82
CA LEU A 123 5.24 5.99 6.96
C LEU A 123 5.52 5.28 5.64
N ILE A 124 5.74 6.02 4.55
CA ILE A 124 6.02 5.43 3.23
C ILE A 124 7.49 5.68 2.88
N ASN A 125 8.26 4.59 2.79
CA ASN A 125 9.59 4.60 2.20
C ASN A 125 9.51 4.19 0.73
N VAL A 126 9.93 5.07 -0.18
CA VAL A 126 9.92 4.81 -1.62
C VAL A 126 11.28 4.29 -2.07
N VAL A 127 11.31 3.11 -2.67
CA VAL A 127 12.51 2.49 -3.26
C VAL A 127 12.37 2.54 -4.78
N PRO A 128 13.07 3.46 -5.47
CA PRO A 128 12.98 3.59 -6.92
C PRO A 128 13.75 2.46 -7.61
N VAL A 129 13.15 1.88 -8.65
CA VAL A 129 13.74 0.85 -9.51
C VAL A 129 13.46 1.15 -10.98
N VAL A 130 14.24 0.58 -11.88
CA VAL A 130 14.06 0.80 -13.33
C VAL A 130 13.64 -0.49 -14.02
N SER A 131 14.38 -1.58 -13.82
CA SER A 131 14.14 -2.86 -14.50
C SER A 131 13.38 -3.87 -13.65
N ALA A 132 12.89 -4.94 -14.29
CA ALA A 132 12.33 -6.10 -13.62
C ALA A 132 13.34 -6.79 -12.70
N ALA A 133 14.63 -6.77 -13.06
CA ALA A 133 15.69 -7.32 -12.22
C ALA A 133 15.91 -6.48 -10.96
N ASP A 134 15.92 -5.15 -11.08
CA ASP A 134 16.03 -4.24 -9.93
C ASP A 134 14.85 -4.43 -8.98
N MET A 135 13.63 -4.46 -9.54
CA MET A 135 12.41 -4.69 -8.76
C MET A 135 12.45 -6.06 -8.07
N TYR A 136 12.89 -7.11 -8.77
CA TYR A 136 13.05 -8.44 -8.19
C TYR A 136 13.96 -8.39 -6.97
N ASN A 137 15.15 -7.79 -7.09
CA ASN A 137 16.12 -7.72 -6.00
C ASN A 137 15.58 -6.93 -4.81
N ALA A 138 15.04 -5.73 -5.05
CA ALA A 138 14.48 -4.89 -3.99
C ALA A 138 13.30 -5.56 -3.26
N VAL A 139 12.43 -6.27 -3.99
CA VAL A 139 11.30 -6.99 -3.39
C VAL A 139 11.82 -8.08 -2.46
N HIS A 140 12.80 -8.87 -2.89
CA HIS A 140 13.34 -9.99 -2.09
C HIS A 140 14.15 -9.52 -0.88
N GLU A 141 14.78 -8.35 -0.96
CA GLU A 141 15.46 -7.73 0.18
C GLU A 141 14.50 -7.44 1.35
N HIS A 142 13.28 -7.00 1.04
CA HIS A 142 12.31 -6.58 2.06
C HIS A 142 11.31 -7.68 2.47
N PHE A 143 11.00 -8.63 1.58
CA PHE A 143 9.85 -9.54 1.72
C PHE A 143 9.81 -10.33 3.04
N ASN A 144 10.95 -10.80 3.54
CA ASN A 144 10.99 -11.62 4.75
C ASN A 144 10.58 -10.86 6.03
N THR A 145 10.54 -9.53 5.98
CA THR A 145 10.29 -8.67 7.15
C THR A 145 8.90 -8.04 7.16
N VAL A 146 8.09 -8.24 6.12
CA VAL A 146 6.76 -7.64 6.02
C VAL A 146 5.66 -8.61 6.44
N ASP A 147 4.52 -8.06 6.87
CA ASP A 147 3.30 -8.83 7.15
C ASP A 147 2.52 -9.10 5.86
N VAL A 148 2.49 -8.12 4.95
CA VAL A 148 1.69 -8.15 3.72
C VAL A 148 2.54 -7.70 2.53
N ALA A 149 2.39 -8.36 1.38
CA ALA A 149 2.98 -7.95 0.13
C ALA A 149 1.91 -7.81 -0.97
N VAL A 150 1.88 -6.65 -1.63
CA VAL A 150 0.91 -6.31 -2.68
C VAL A 150 1.64 -6.03 -3.99
N LEU A 151 1.59 -6.97 -4.92
CA LEU A 151 2.31 -6.89 -6.18
C LEU A 151 1.42 -6.30 -7.29
N SER A 152 1.31 -4.97 -7.29
CA SER A 152 0.49 -4.21 -8.25
C SER A 152 1.26 -3.60 -9.44
N ALA A 153 2.58 -3.83 -9.54
CA ALA A 153 3.39 -3.29 -10.63
C ALA A 153 3.14 -4.03 -11.94
N ALA A 154 3.28 -3.31 -13.06
CA ALA A 154 3.24 -3.87 -14.40
C ALA A 154 4.65 -4.25 -14.86
N VAL A 155 5.16 -5.36 -14.32
CA VAL A 155 6.50 -5.87 -14.61
C VAL A 155 6.56 -6.43 -16.03
N ALA A 156 7.63 -6.15 -16.77
CA ALA A 156 7.84 -6.70 -18.10
C ALA A 156 8.12 -8.21 -18.03
N ASP A 157 7.45 -9.00 -18.87
CA ASP A 157 7.66 -10.46 -18.96
C ASP A 157 8.96 -10.85 -19.69
N PHE A 158 9.50 -9.92 -20.48
CA PHE A 158 10.66 -10.11 -21.33
C PHE A 158 11.61 -8.93 -21.28
N THR A 159 12.91 -9.21 -21.41
CA THR A 159 14.01 -8.23 -21.41
C THR A 159 14.99 -8.56 -22.56
N PRO A 160 15.66 -7.57 -23.18
CA PRO A 160 16.70 -7.84 -24.18
C PRO A 160 17.80 -8.75 -23.63
N LYS A 161 18.18 -9.79 -24.38
CA LYS A 161 19.28 -10.68 -23.99
C LYS A 161 20.64 -9.96 -23.98
N GLU A 162 20.81 -9.04 -24.92
CA GLU A 162 22.01 -8.24 -25.09
C GLU A 162 21.61 -6.76 -25.01
N VAL A 163 22.17 -6.04 -24.04
CA VAL A 163 21.96 -4.59 -23.89
C VAL A 163 23.16 -3.86 -24.46
N SER A 164 22.91 -2.97 -25.42
CA SER A 164 24.00 -2.18 -26.02
C SER A 164 24.42 -1.06 -25.07
N ASN A 165 25.72 -0.92 -24.80
CA ASN A 165 26.26 0.20 -24.01
C ASN A 165 26.31 1.52 -24.81
N GLN A 166 26.00 1.48 -26.10
CA GLN A 166 25.97 2.66 -26.98
C GLN A 166 24.65 2.72 -27.74
N LYS A 167 24.22 3.93 -28.11
CA LYS A 167 23.06 4.12 -28.99
C LYS A 167 23.25 3.33 -30.27
N ILE A 168 22.33 2.40 -30.55
CA ILE A 168 22.42 1.55 -31.74
C ILE A 168 22.28 2.44 -32.98
N LYS A 169 23.33 2.48 -33.80
CA LYS A 169 23.38 3.29 -35.04
C LYS A 169 22.41 2.69 -36.07
N LYS A 170 21.74 3.56 -36.85
CA LYS A 170 20.93 3.15 -38.00
C LYS A 170 21.86 2.64 -39.11
N LYS A 171 22.16 1.34 -39.08
CA LYS A 171 22.98 0.66 -40.11
C LYS A 171 22.15 -0.22 -41.05
N SER A 172 20.93 -0.58 -40.65
CA SER A 172 19.99 -1.43 -41.36
C SER A 172 18.61 -0.78 -41.35
N ASP A 173 17.78 -1.13 -42.32
CA ASP A 173 16.36 -0.74 -42.39
C ASP A 173 15.54 -1.38 -41.26
N THR A 174 16.03 -2.48 -40.68
CA THR A 174 15.38 -3.22 -39.60
C THR A 174 16.29 -3.37 -38.37
N LEU A 175 15.67 -3.41 -37.19
CA LEU A 175 16.31 -3.75 -35.92
C LEU A 175 15.65 -5.02 -35.36
N THR A 176 16.45 -6.05 -35.12
CA THR A 176 16.01 -7.29 -34.48
C THR A 176 16.53 -7.32 -33.05
N LEU A 177 15.64 -7.57 -32.09
CA LEU A 177 15.97 -7.74 -30.67
C LEU A 177 15.64 -9.16 -30.26
N GLU A 178 16.61 -9.86 -29.70
CA GLU A 178 16.37 -11.15 -29.05
C GLU A 178 16.02 -10.91 -27.57
N LEU A 179 14.88 -11.46 -27.14
CA LEU A 179 14.38 -11.26 -25.78
C LEU A 179 14.46 -12.56 -24.96
N GLY A 180 14.79 -12.43 -23.68
CA GLY A 180 14.73 -13.48 -22.67
C GLY A 180 13.62 -13.21 -21.67
N ARG A 181 13.12 -14.25 -20.99
CA ARG A 181 12.11 -14.09 -19.93
C ARG A 181 12.72 -13.43 -18.70
N THR A 182 11.99 -12.53 -18.06
CA THR A 182 12.34 -12.00 -16.74
C THR A 182 12.02 -13.01 -15.64
N LYS A 183 12.52 -12.75 -14.42
CA LYS A 183 12.16 -13.55 -13.25
C LYS A 183 10.75 -13.18 -12.79
N ASP A 184 9.93 -14.20 -12.58
CA ASP A 184 8.56 -14.00 -12.10
C ASP A 184 8.55 -13.72 -10.59
N ILE A 185 8.55 -12.43 -10.24
CA ILE A 185 8.61 -11.93 -8.86
C ILE A 185 7.51 -12.56 -8.00
N LEU A 186 6.28 -12.59 -8.52
CA LEU A 186 5.12 -13.07 -7.78
C LEU A 186 5.23 -14.57 -7.46
N ALA A 187 5.70 -15.39 -8.40
CA ALA A 187 5.99 -16.80 -8.13
C ALA A 187 7.08 -16.96 -7.08
N SER A 188 8.21 -16.26 -7.26
CA SER A 188 9.34 -16.41 -6.35
C SER A 188 8.99 -16.04 -4.91
N LEU A 189 8.11 -15.05 -4.72
CA LEU A 189 7.59 -14.74 -3.38
C LEU A 189 6.65 -15.83 -2.86
N GLY A 190 5.79 -16.38 -3.71
CA GLY A 190 4.96 -17.53 -3.37
C GLY A 190 5.76 -18.75 -2.92
N ASP A 191 6.94 -18.98 -3.51
CA ASP A 191 7.83 -20.09 -3.19
C ASP A 191 8.54 -19.94 -1.84
N ILE A 192 8.88 -18.72 -1.44
CA ILE A 192 9.60 -18.43 -0.18
C ILE A 192 8.69 -17.95 0.95
N LYS A 193 7.40 -17.69 0.66
CA LYS A 193 6.40 -17.23 1.64
C LYS A 193 6.28 -18.23 2.78
N THR A 194 6.36 -17.70 4.00
CA THR A 194 6.21 -18.48 5.24
C THR A 194 4.92 -18.11 5.96
N SER A 195 4.73 -16.82 6.25
CA SER A 195 3.56 -16.30 6.95
C SER A 195 2.97 -15.03 6.33
N GLN A 196 3.62 -14.48 5.30
CA GLN A 196 3.21 -13.22 4.66
C GLN A 196 1.86 -13.37 3.96
N TYR A 197 1.01 -12.34 4.05
CA TYR A 197 -0.19 -12.25 3.24
C TYR A 197 0.17 -11.72 1.84
N LEU A 198 0.09 -12.58 0.83
CA LEU A 198 0.56 -12.28 -0.52
C LEU A 198 -0.61 -12.00 -1.47
N VAL A 199 -0.62 -10.77 -2.01
CA VAL A 199 -1.65 -10.27 -2.92
C VAL A 199 -1.05 -10.06 -4.31
N GLY A 200 -1.63 -10.70 -5.31
CA GLY A 200 -1.28 -10.50 -6.72
C GLY A 200 -2.36 -9.74 -7.49
N PHE A 201 -1.98 -9.19 -8.63
CA PHE A 201 -2.92 -8.62 -9.59
C PHE A 201 -2.99 -9.46 -10.87
N ALA A 202 -4.17 -9.50 -11.46
CA ALA A 202 -4.44 -10.06 -12.77
C ALA A 202 -5.14 -9.02 -13.65
N LEU A 203 -4.65 -8.90 -14.87
CA LEU A 203 -5.32 -8.18 -15.94
C LEU A 203 -5.43 -9.16 -17.09
N GLU A 204 -6.63 -9.64 -17.35
CA GLU A 204 -6.91 -10.65 -18.35
C GLU A 204 -7.97 -10.09 -19.31
N THR A 205 -7.91 -10.48 -20.58
CA THR A 205 -8.93 -10.08 -21.58
C THR A 205 -9.89 -11.21 -21.92
N ASN A 206 -9.52 -12.46 -21.59
CA ASN A 206 -10.25 -13.68 -21.93
C ASN A 206 -10.18 -14.67 -20.76
N ASN A 207 -11.29 -15.38 -20.47
CA ASN A 207 -11.38 -16.38 -19.39
C ASN A 207 -10.83 -15.89 -18.03
N GLU A 208 -11.10 -14.62 -17.73
CA GLU A 208 -10.42 -13.84 -16.69
C GLU A 208 -10.47 -14.50 -15.31
N LEU A 209 -11.66 -15.01 -14.93
CA LEU A 209 -11.88 -15.62 -13.62
C LEU A 209 -11.10 -16.94 -13.44
N GLU A 210 -11.12 -17.82 -14.45
CA GLU A 210 -10.43 -19.10 -14.39
C GLU A 210 -8.90 -18.92 -14.45
N ASN A 211 -8.42 -17.96 -15.25
CA ASN A 211 -7.01 -17.59 -15.27
C ASN A 211 -6.56 -17.03 -13.92
N ALA A 212 -7.36 -16.17 -13.30
CA ALA A 212 -7.07 -15.59 -11.99
C ALA A 212 -7.02 -16.66 -10.88
N LYS A 213 -8.01 -17.56 -10.81
CA LYS A 213 -8.00 -18.70 -9.87
C LYS A 213 -6.81 -19.62 -10.09
N GLY A 214 -6.47 -19.90 -11.36
CA GLY A 214 -5.30 -20.68 -11.71
C GLY A 214 -4.00 -20.00 -11.26
N LYS A 215 -3.87 -18.68 -11.45
CA LYS A 215 -2.71 -17.89 -11.02
C LYS A 215 -2.59 -17.85 -9.50
N LEU A 216 -3.69 -17.64 -8.79
CA LEU A 216 -3.79 -17.67 -7.32
C LEU A 216 -3.18 -18.95 -6.75
N LYS A 217 -3.62 -20.12 -7.25
CA LYS A 217 -3.10 -21.43 -6.81
C LYS A 217 -1.64 -21.65 -7.20
N ARG A 218 -1.28 -21.44 -8.48
CA ARG A 218 0.08 -21.70 -8.99
C ARG A 218 1.14 -20.79 -8.36
N LYS A 219 0.75 -19.62 -7.84
CA LYS A 219 1.65 -18.62 -7.26
C LYS A 219 1.54 -18.54 -5.73
N ASN A 220 0.82 -19.46 -5.08
CA ASN A 220 0.66 -19.52 -3.63
C ASN A 220 0.19 -18.19 -3.00
N LEU A 221 -0.77 -17.53 -3.64
CA LEU A 221 -1.32 -16.24 -3.20
C LEU A 221 -2.42 -16.45 -2.17
N ASN A 222 -2.62 -15.48 -1.28
CA ASN A 222 -3.82 -15.42 -0.43
C ASN A 222 -4.97 -14.69 -1.11
N LEU A 223 -4.65 -13.73 -1.98
CA LEU A 223 -5.63 -12.92 -2.67
C LEU A 223 -5.13 -12.59 -4.08
N ILE A 224 -6.03 -12.63 -5.04
CA ILE A 224 -5.79 -12.05 -6.36
C ILE A 224 -6.85 -11.00 -6.67
N VAL A 225 -6.39 -9.84 -7.10
CA VAL A 225 -7.24 -8.74 -7.56
C VAL A 225 -7.31 -8.81 -9.08
N LEU A 226 -8.49 -9.15 -9.59
CA LEU A 226 -8.77 -9.21 -11.02
C LEU A 226 -9.34 -7.87 -11.48
N ASN A 227 -8.71 -7.31 -12.51
CA ASN A 227 -9.20 -6.15 -13.25
C ASN A 227 -9.66 -6.62 -14.64
N SER A 228 -10.92 -6.34 -15.00
CA SER A 228 -11.47 -6.67 -16.32
C SER A 228 -11.39 -5.46 -17.24
N LEU A 229 -10.83 -5.63 -18.44
CA LEU A 229 -10.87 -4.60 -19.48
C LEU A 229 -12.20 -4.56 -20.25
N ASN A 230 -13.08 -5.52 -20.00
CA ASN A 230 -14.36 -5.67 -20.70
C ASN A 230 -15.49 -4.86 -20.06
N ASP A 231 -15.29 -4.38 -18.83
CA ASP A 231 -16.25 -3.50 -18.16
C ASP A 231 -16.18 -2.09 -18.77
N LYS A 232 -17.34 -1.56 -19.20
CA LYS A 232 -17.45 -0.19 -19.74
C LYS A 232 -16.95 0.82 -18.70
N GLY A 233 -15.72 1.31 -18.85
CA GLY A 233 -15.08 2.27 -17.95
C GLY A 233 -13.81 1.76 -17.26
N ALA A 234 -13.53 0.44 -17.31
CA ALA A 234 -12.32 -0.15 -16.77
C ALA A 234 -11.23 -0.24 -17.86
N GLY A 235 -10.15 0.51 -17.68
CA GLY A 235 -9.05 0.53 -18.64
C GLY A 235 -7.89 1.39 -18.12
N PHE A 236 -6.69 1.15 -18.65
CA PHE A 236 -5.44 1.82 -18.26
C PHE A 236 -5.46 3.36 -18.23
N LYS A 237 -6.52 4.00 -18.73
CA LYS A 237 -6.69 5.45 -18.84
C LYS A 237 -7.96 6.01 -18.17
N GLY A 238 -8.78 5.18 -17.53
CA GLY A 238 -9.97 5.63 -16.77
C GLY A 238 -9.64 5.94 -15.31
N ASP A 239 -10.43 6.79 -14.66
CA ASP A 239 -10.27 7.13 -13.23
C ASP A 239 -10.97 6.13 -12.29
N THR A 240 -11.87 5.31 -12.81
CA THR A 240 -12.64 4.31 -12.07
C THR A 240 -12.26 2.91 -12.52
N ASN A 241 -12.20 1.96 -11.59
CA ASN A 241 -11.85 0.59 -11.89
C ASN A 241 -12.75 -0.37 -11.10
N LYS A 242 -13.48 -1.24 -11.80
CA LYS A 242 -14.22 -2.32 -11.17
C LYS A 242 -13.24 -3.47 -10.96
N VAL A 243 -13.16 -3.98 -9.73
CA VAL A 243 -12.24 -5.08 -9.39
C VAL A 243 -12.98 -6.21 -8.71
N THR A 244 -12.53 -7.42 -9.03
CA THR A 244 -13.02 -8.65 -8.41
C THR A 244 -11.92 -9.23 -7.54
N PHE A 245 -12.25 -9.47 -6.27
CA PHE A 245 -11.36 -10.09 -5.31
C PHE A 245 -11.64 -11.59 -5.25
N ILE A 246 -10.59 -12.39 -5.31
CA ILE A 246 -10.68 -13.86 -5.19
C ILE A 246 -9.66 -14.30 -4.16
N ASP A 247 -10.12 -14.90 -3.06
CA ASP A 247 -9.26 -15.41 -1.99
C ASP A 247 -8.86 -16.89 -2.20
N ASP A 248 -7.92 -17.38 -1.41
CA ASP A 248 -7.40 -18.75 -1.45
C ASP A 248 -8.42 -19.84 -1.08
N ALA A 249 -9.52 -19.46 -0.41
CA ALA A 249 -10.69 -20.32 -0.20
C ALA A 249 -11.64 -20.36 -1.43
N GLY A 250 -11.42 -19.49 -2.41
CA GLY A 250 -12.22 -19.39 -3.63
C GLY A 250 -13.45 -18.50 -3.50
N ASN A 251 -13.57 -17.73 -2.41
CA ASN A 251 -14.63 -16.73 -2.28
C ASN A 251 -14.39 -15.59 -3.26
N ILE A 252 -15.46 -15.12 -3.88
CA ILE A 252 -15.43 -14.05 -4.87
C ILE A 252 -16.21 -12.88 -4.32
N THR A 253 -15.59 -11.70 -4.27
CA THR A 253 -16.24 -10.44 -3.90
C THR A 253 -16.05 -9.43 -5.02
N GLU A 254 -17.15 -8.94 -5.58
CA GLU A 254 -17.14 -7.85 -6.56
C GLU A 254 -17.27 -6.52 -5.83
N ASN A 255 -16.41 -5.56 -6.17
CA ASN A 255 -16.55 -4.18 -5.70
C ASN A 255 -16.90 -3.29 -6.89
N SER A 256 -18.00 -2.54 -6.76
CA SER A 256 -18.62 -1.72 -7.81
C SER A 256 -18.03 -0.33 -7.87
#